data_AF-A0A2S9GLA9-F1
#
_entry.id   AF-A0A2S9GLA9-F1
#
_cell.length_a   1.000
_cell.length_b   1.000
_cell.length_c   1.000
_cell.angle_alpha   90.00
_cell.angle_beta   90.00
_cell.angle_gamma   90.00
#
_symmetry.space_group_name_H-M   'P 1'
#
loop_
_entity.id
_entity.type
_entity.pdbx_description
1 polymer ?
#
loop_
_entity_poly.entity_id
_entity_poly.type
_entity_poly.pdbx_seq_one_letter_code
_entity_poly.pdbx_strand_id
1 'polypeptide(L)'
;GVIALGVIGAVAVLVTVVTLIGDSPPAVVSAKLPPVEMVSSAAPTTGSASPGPADPLVVSVVGLVHTPGLVTLEPGARIADA
;
A
#
# COMPACT_ATOMS: atom_id res chain seq x y z
N GLY A 1 32.97 -20.74 -0.69
CA GLY A 1 33.76 -20.89 0.55
C GLY A 1 32.94 -20.40 1.73
N VAL A 2 32.99 -21.11 2.86
CA VAL A 2 32.19 -20.82 4.06
C VAL A 2 32.36 -19.39 4.58
N ILE A 3 33.54 -18.79 4.39
CA ILE A 3 33.83 -17.41 4.76
C ILE A 3 32.96 -16.41 3.98
N ALA A 4 32.87 -16.56 2.65
CA ALA A 4 32.03 -15.67 1.84
C ALA A 4 30.55 -15.79 2.21
N LEU A 5 30.09 -17.01 2.51
CA LEU A 5 28.71 -17.24 2.96
C LEU A 5 28.46 -16.60 4.33
N GLY A 6 29.43 -16.67 5.24
CA GLY A 6 29.37 -16.01 6.55
C GLY A 6 29.26 -14.48 6.42
N VAL A 7 30.03 -13.86 5.52
CA VAL A 7 29.97 -12.42 5.26
C VAL A 7 28.59 -12.02 4.73
N ILE A 8 28.07 -12.74 3.74
CA ILE A 8 26.75 -12.46 3.15
C ILE A 8 25.65 -12.60 4.21
N GLY A 9 25.70 -13.66 5.03
CA GLY A 9 24.75 -13.88 6.11
C GLY A 9 24.78 -12.76 7.15
N ALA A 10 25.98 -12.33 7.56
CA ALA A 10 26.14 -11.22 8.50
C ALA A 10 25.56 -9.90 7.96
N VAL A 11 25.80 -9.61 6.67
CA VAL A 11 25.23 -8.42 6.01
C VAL A 11 23.71 -8.49 5.95
N ALA A 12 23.13 -9.64 5.60
CA ALA A 12 21.68 -9.81 5.54
C ALA A 12 21.00 -9.60 6.90
N VAL A 13 21.59 -10.15 7.97
CA VAL A 13 21.10 -9.94 9.34
C VAL A 13 21.20 -8.47 9.72
N LEU A 14 22.32 -7.81 9.40
CA LEU A 14 22.52 -6.39 9.71
C LEU A 14 21.46 -5.52 9.03
N VAL A 15 21.22 -5.72 7.73
CA VAL A 15 20.17 -5.01 6.98
C VAL A 15 18.80 -5.25 7.61
N THR A 16 18.49 -6.50 7.98
CA THR A 16 17.19 -6.84 8.59
C THR A 16 16.98 -6.10 9.91
N VAL A 17 17.99 -6.03 10.77
CA VAL A 17 17.94 -5.30 12.04
C VAL A 17 17.77 -3.79 11.80
N VAL A 18 18.52 -3.23 10.85
CA VAL A 18 18.39 -1.80 10.50
C VAL A 18 17.00 -1.50 9.95
N THR A 19 16.48 -2.35 9.07
CA THR A 19 15.12 -2.22 8.53
C THR A 19 14.10 -2.32 9.65
N LEU A 20 14.17 -3.30 10.55
CA LEU A 20 13.26 -3.44 11.69
C LEU A 20 13.25 -2.21 12.61
N ILE A 21 14.40 -1.57 12.82
CA ILE A 21 14.51 -0.34 13.62
C ILE A 21 13.89 0.85 12.87
N GLY A 22 14.06 0.90 11.54
CA GLY A 22 13.53 1.96 10.69
C GLY A 22 12.06 1.78 10.30
N ASP A 23 11.52 0.56 10.40
CA ASP A 23 10.14 0.25 10.09
C ASP A 23 9.24 0.79 11.21
N SER A 24 8.92 2.08 11.09
CA SER A 24 7.84 2.72 11.83
C SER A 24 6.63 2.80 10.91
N PRO A 25 5.88 1.70 10.69
CA PRO A 25 4.61 1.80 9.98
C PRO A 25 3.74 2.80 10.76
N PRO A 26 3.12 3.78 10.08
CA PRO A 26 2.25 4.72 10.75
C PRO A 26 1.22 3.91 11.53
N ALA A 27 1.19 4.11 12.84
CA ALA A 27 0.28 3.40 13.71
C ALA A 27 -1.13 3.62 13.14
N VAL A 28 -1.74 2.57 12.59
CA VAL A 28 -3.15 2.56 12.26
C VAL A 28 -3.89 2.58 13.59
N VAL A 29 -3.96 3.77 14.17
CA VAL A 29 -4.77 4.07 15.33
C VAL A 29 -6.19 3.90 14.83
N SER A 30 -6.70 2.68 15.00
CA SER A 30 -8.12 2.41 15.00
C SER A 30 -8.68 3.32 16.08
N ALA A 31 -9.15 4.50 15.67
CA ALA A 31 -9.99 5.33 16.51
C ALA A 31 -11.06 4.40 17.07
N LYS A 32 -11.38 4.57 18.34
CA LYS A 32 -12.29 3.71 19.10
C LYS A 32 -13.71 3.86 18.56
N LEU A 33 -13.91 3.34 17.36
CA LEU A 33 -15.15 3.30 16.64
C LEU A 33 -16.00 2.25 17.34
N PRO A 34 -17.29 2.53 17.59
CA PRO A 34 -18.22 1.52 18.08
C PRO A 34 -18.13 0.30 17.16
N PRO A 35 -18.32 -0.93 17.68
CA PRO A 35 -18.09 -2.18 16.94
C PRO A 35 -18.62 -2.06 15.51
N VAL A 36 -17.72 -1.85 14.55
CA VAL A 36 -18.11 -1.79 13.15
C VAL A 36 -18.50 -3.21 12.80
N GLU A 37 -19.80 -3.43 12.57
CA GLU A 37 -20.26 -4.63 11.91
C GLU A 37 -19.36 -4.82 10.69
N MET A 38 -18.67 -5.96 10.65
CA MET A 38 -17.87 -6.37 9.50
C MET A 38 -18.84 -6.72 8.36
N VAL A 39 -19.51 -5.71 7.79
CA VAL A 39 -20.19 -5.85 6.52
C VAL A 39 -19.09 -5.90 5.49
N SER A 40 -18.57 -7.10 5.26
CA SER A 40 -17.60 -7.43 4.22
C SER A 40 -16.36 -6.52 4.27
N SER A 41 -15.23 -7.01 4.76
CA SER A 41 -14.24 -7.57 3.83
C SER A 41 -14.84 -7.78 2.44
N ALA A 42 -15.01 -6.70 1.68
CA ALA A 42 -15.22 -6.80 0.26
C ALA A 42 -13.97 -7.52 -0.22
N ALA A 43 -14.13 -8.81 -0.49
CA ALA A 43 -13.20 -9.59 -1.28
C ALA A 43 -12.68 -8.68 -2.40
N PRO A 44 -11.38 -8.74 -2.74
CA PRO A 44 -10.86 -7.94 -3.83
C PRO A 44 -11.75 -8.22 -5.04
N THR A 45 -12.57 -7.24 -5.42
CA THR A 45 -13.32 -7.33 -6.66
C THR A 45 -12.29 -7.15 -7.75
N THR A 46 -11.67 -8.27 -8.12
CA THR A 46 -11.12 -8.48 -9.46
C THR A 46 -12.29 -8.38 -10.41
N GLY A 47 -12.71 -7.16 -10.69
CA GLY A 47 -13.95 -6.87 -11.38
C GLY A 47 -13.95 -5.42 -11.74
N SER A 48 -13.44 -5.14 -12.93
CA SER A 48 -13.56 -3.88 -13.65
C SER A 48 -15.00 -3.34 -13.56
N ALA A 49 -15.31 -2.58 -12.51
CA ALA A 49 -16.44 -1.68 -12.53
C ALA A 49 -15.96 -0.51 -13.39
N SER A 50 -16.23 -0.59 -14.70
CA SER A 50 -16.09 0.56 -15.59
C SER A 50 -16.97 1.66 -15.00
N PRO A 51 -16.40 2.75 -14.46
CA PRO A 51 -17.20 3.89 -14.02
C PRO A 51 -17.97 4.37 -15.25
N GLY A 52 -19.25 4.71 -15.07
CA GLY A 52 -19.95 5.46 -16.09
C GLY A 52 -19.18 6.76 -16.35
N PRO A 53 -19.20 7.30 -17.58
CA PRO A 53 -18.36 8.44 -18.00
C PRO A 53 -18.61 9.76 -17.25
N ALA A 54 -19.36 9.75 -16.15
CA ALA A 54 -19.75 10.92 -15.36
C ALA A 54 -19.47 10.78 -13.85
N ASP A 55 -19.05 9.63 -13.35
CA ASP A 55 -18.78 9.46 -11.92
C ASP A 55 -17.30 9.78 -11.60
N PRO A 56 -17.01 10.65 -10.60
CA PRO A 56 -15.65 10.94 -10.16
C PRO A 56 -14.92 9.65 -9.76
N LEU A 57 -13.77 9.38 -10.38
CA LEU A 57 -13.01 8.15 -10.16
C LEU A 57 -11.99 8.37 -9.06
N VAL A 58 -12.12 7.64 -7.95
CA VAL A 58 -11.14 7.67 -6.86
C VAL A 58 -10.16 6.51 -7.03
N VAL A 59 -8.88 6.83 -7.23
CA VAL A 59 -7.79 5.86 -7.40
C VAL A 59 -6.91 5.85 -6.16
N SER A 60 -6.58 4.66 -5.66
CA SER A 60 -5.59 4.47 -4.59
C SER A 60 -4.21 4.21 -5.19
N VAL A 61 -3.33 5.19 -5.03
CA VAL A 61 -1.95 5.10 -5.52
C VAL A 61 -1.07 4.58 -4.40
N VAL A 62 -0.62 3.33 -4.54
CA VAL A 62 0.27 2.64 -3.60
C VAL A 62 1.46 2.04 -4.35
N GLY A 63 2.63 2.00 -3.70
CA GLY A 63 3.87 1.46 -4.27
C GLY A 63 5.00 2.50 -4.30
N LEU A 64 5.99 2.29 -5.18
CA LEU A 64 7.12 3.21 -5.37
C LEU A 64 6.71 4.42 -6.22
N VAL A 65 5.88 5.29 -5.64
CA VAL A 65 5.46 6.56 -6.22
C VAL A 65 6.01 7.72 -5.40
N HIS A 66 6.14 8.89 -6.02
CA HIS A 66 6.61 10.09 -5.32
C HIS A 66 5.59 10.62 -4.30
N THR A 67 4.30 10.50 -4.59
CA THR A 67 3.21 10.99 -3.74
C THR A 67 2.15 9.91 -3.58
N PRO A 68 2.28 9.00 -2.58
CA PRO A 68 1.25 8.01 -2.31
C PRO A 68 -0.02 8.67 -1.74
N GLY A 69 -1.20 8.19 -2.13
CA GLY A 69 -2.47 8.78 -1.68
C GLY A 69 -3.70 8.38 -2.49
N LEU A 70 -4.84 8.95 -2.12
CA LEU A 70 -6.09 8.84 -2.88
C LEU A 70 -6.20 10.05 -3.82
N VAL A 71 -6.26 9.79 -5.11
CA VAL A 71 -6.42 10.83 -6.14
C VAL A 71 -7.82 10.72 -6.73
N THR A 72 -8.55 11.84 -6.69
CA THR A 72 -9.84 11.96 -7.38
C THR A 72 -9.59 12.49 -8.78
N LEU A 73 -9.92 11.68 -9.77
CA LEU A 73 -9.79 12.02 -11.18
C LEU A 73 -11.14 12.50 -11.72
N GLU A 74 -11.12 13.54 -12.56
CA GLU A 74 -12.28 13.91 -13.36
C GLU A 74 -12.70 12.76 -14.29
N PRO A 75 -14.01 12.62 -14.56
CA PRO A 75 -14.50 11.58 -15.47
C PRO A 75 -13.82 11.68 -16.85
N GLY A 76 -13.05 10.65 -17.22
CA GLY A 76 -12.31 10.57 -18.49
C GLY A 76 -10.83 10.92 -18.44
N ALA A 77 -10.28 11.31 -17.29
CA ALA A 77 -8.84 11.46 -17.10
C ALA A 77 -8.13 10.10 -17.17
N ARG A 78 -6.91 10.08 -17.74
CA ARG A 78 -6.12 8.84 -17.87
C ARG A 78 -5.58 8.45 -16.49
N ILE A 79 -5.59 7.15 -16.19
CA ILE A 79 -5.03 6.57 -14.94
C ILE A 79 -3.53 6.93 -14.74
N ALA A 80 -2.83 7.35 -15.80
CA ALA A 80 -1.44 7.82 -15.75
C ALA A 80 -1.26 9.23 -15.16
N ASP A 81 -2.36 9.96 -14.90
CA ASP A 81 -2.35 11.30 -14.30
C ASP A 81 -2.48 11.26 -12.76
N ALA A 82 -2.57 10.05 -12.20
CA ALA A 82 -2.61 9.78 -10.76
C ALA A 82 -1.21 9.59 -10.16
#